data_AF-A0A5K7TVW6-F1
#
_entry.id   AF-A0A5K7TVW6-F1
#
_cell.length_a   1.000
_cell.length_b   1.000
_cell.length_c   1.000
_cell.angle_alpha   90.00
_cell.angle_beta   90.00
_cell.angle_gamma   90.00
#
_symmetry.space_group_name_H-M   'P 1'
#
loop_
_entity.id
_entity.type
_entity.pdbx_description
1 polymer ?
#
loop_
_entity_poly.entity_id
_entity_poly.type
_entity_poly.pdbx_seq_one_letter_code
_entity_poly.pdbx_strand_id
1 'polypeptide(L)'
;MYTPHPAFKRLTAAALLLALAGCGVSDRIGKRMEDSWAADMLADSEKVILTSDGGNQLNPGADGKPLSVVMRVYQLTDLERFAASDADTLWEAPEKALGNTLIDARELTLLPGIGQIDQWPLAQSTRYVGVAAFFRDEQDARWKVAFDADSLRKDGIWFSSDGLRILVDNTEITAVRGMDVLNKPPTADQLAAARQQQLQPPTAPTLGDKVQDAVVDKAADAAGESVGKAMDSTFNSLVDSVK
;
A
#
# COMPACT_ATOMS: atom_id res chain seq x y z
N MET A 1 -26.82 -3.71 95.59
CA MET A 1 -26.71 -2.35 95.01
C MET A 1 -25.39 -2.25 94.24
N TYR A 2 -25.49 -1.98 92.94
CA TYR A 2 -24.54 -1.38 91.97
C TYR A 2 -22.99 -1.55 92.06
N THR A 3 -22.42 -2.34 91.10
CA THR A 3 -21.24 -2.13 90.18
C THR A 3 -19.85 -1.63 90.70
N PRO A 4 -18.76 -1.47 89.89
CA PRO A 4 -18.32 -2.03 88.58
C PRO A 4 -16.83 -2.49 88.52
N HIS A 5 -16.44 -3.07 87.36
CA HIS A 5 -15.07 -3.39 86.88
C HIS A 5 -14.13 -2.18 86.65
N PRO A 6 -12.79 -2.41 86.51
CA PRO A 6 -12.14 -2.07 85.23
C PRO A 6 -10.97 -2.98 84.81
N ALA A 7 -11.08 -3.60 83.62
CA ALA A 7 -10.00 -4.29 82.92
C ALA A 7 -10.04 -3.92 81.43
N PHE A 8 -9.70 -2.68 81.04
CA PHE A 8 -9.72 -2.32 79.61
C PHE A 8 -8.76 -1.20 79.17
N LYS A 9 -7.88 -0.68 80.04
CA LYS A 9 -7.11 0.55 79.74
C LYS A 9 -5.66 0.37 79.27
N ARG A 10 -5.16 -0.85 79.04
CA ARG A 10 -3.72 -1.05 78.73
C ARG A 10 -3.37 -1.71 77.39
N LEU A 11 -4.36 -2.15 76.60
CA LEU A 11 -4.11 -2.84 75.34
C LEU A 11 -4.16 -1.95 74.08
N THR A 12 -4.53 -0.67 74.21
CA THR A 12 -4.68 0.25 73.06
C THR A 12 -3.41 0.97 72.62
N ALA A 13 -2.30 0.89 73.36
CA ALA A 13 -1.09 1.68 73.06
C ALA A 13 -0.08 1.00 72.12
N ALA A 14 -0.13 -0.32 71.94
CA ALA A 14 0.87 -1.05 71.14
C ALA A 14 0.50 -1.20 69.65
N ALA A 15 -0.78 -1.02 69.29
CA ALA A 15 -1.25 -1.19 67.91
C ALA A 15 -1.09 0.06 67.02
N LEU A 16 -0.78 1.23 67.59
CA LEU A 16 -0.76 2.50 66.84
C LEU A 16 0.64 2.92 66.32
N LEU A 17 1.72 2.21 66.70
CA LEU A 17 3.08 2.52 66.26
C LEU A 17 3.56 1.73 65.03
N LEU A 18 2.79 0.74 64.56
CA LEU A 18 3.11 -0.04 63.36
C LEU A 18 2.45 0.49 62.07
N ALA A 19 1.67 1.57 62.15
CA ALA A 19 0.87 2.08 61.02
C ALA A 19 1.51 3.26 60.24
N LEU A 20 2.72 3.71 60.59
CA LEU A 20 3.31 4.94 60.01
C LEU A 20 4.49 4.72 59.04
N ALA A 21 4.81 3.48 58.66
CA ALA A 21 5.91 3.18 57.71
C ALA A 21 5.43 2.73 56.32
N GLY A 22 4.19 3.02 55.92
CA GLY A 22 3.57 2.41 54.73
C GLY A 22 3.45 3.26 53.46
N CYS A 23 3.63 4.59 53.51
CA CYS A 23 3.22 5.46 52.39
C CYS A 23 4.28 5.75 51.32
N GLY A 24 5.45 5.10 51.31
CA GLY A 24 6.54 5.45 50.37
C GLY A 24 7.15 4.32 49.55
N VAL A 25 6.66 3.08 49.71
CA VAL A 25 7.23 1.90 49.04
C VAL A 25 6.48 1.56 47.74
N SER A 26 5.18 1.86 47.64
CA SER A 26 4.40 1.56 46.43
C SER A 26 4.84 2.37 45.21
N ASP A 27 5.26 3.63 45.39
CA ASP A 27 5.73 4.46 44.26
C ASP A 27 7.08 4.00 43.67
N ARG A 28 7.90 3.28 44.45
CA ARG A 28 9.20 2.74 43.99
C ARG A 28 9.13 1.32 43.46
N ILE A 29 8.11 0.55 43.84
CA ILE A 29 7.88 -0.80 43.29
C ILE A 29 7.21 -0.71 41.92
N GLY A 30 6.30 0.27 41.72
CA GLY A 30 5.71 0.55 40.40
C GLY A 30 6.78 0.79 39.35
N LYS A 31 7.64 1.80 39.57
CA LYS A 31 8.71 2.23 38.65
C LYS A 31 9.85 1.23 38.39
N ARG A 32 9.86 0.08 39.07
CA ARG A 32 10.90 -0.97 38.91
C ARG A 32 10.40 -2.15 38.09
N MET A 33 9.12 -2.19 37.75
CA MET A 33 8.51 -3.30 37.01
C MET A 33 8.44 -3.04 35.51
N GLU A 34 8.53 -1.77 35.06
CA GLU A 34 8.57 -1.45 33.62
C GLU A 34 9.93 -1.78 32.96
N ASP A 35 11.04 -1.83 33.72
CA ASP A 35 12.39 -2.09 33.18
C ASP A 35 12.79 -3.59 33.16
N SER A 36 11.81 -4.51 33.24
CA SER A 36 12.09 -5.95 33.29
C SER A 36 12.09 -6.57 31.89
N TRP A 37 13.11 -7.39 31.59
CA TRP A 37 13.12 -8.31 30.44
C TRP A 37 11.86 -9.19 30.35
N ALA A 38 11.15 -9.41 31.48
CA ALA A 38 9.87 -10.11 31.51
C ALA A 38 8.71 -9.28 30.94
N ALA A 39 8.76 -7.94 31.03
CA ALA A 39 7.76 -7.07 30.39
C ALA A 39 7.94 -7.04 28.87
N ASP A 40 9.18 -7.09 28.38
CA ASP A 40 9.51 -7.24 26.94
C ASP A 40 9.20 -8.66 26.41
N MET A 41 9.32 -9.69 27.26
CA MET A 41 8.91 -11.06 26.90
C MET A 41 7.40 -11.32 27.00
N LEU A 42 6.66 -10.53 27.78
CA LEU A 42 5.20 -10.57 27.85
C LEU A 42 4.54 -9.58 26.89
N ALA A 43 5.24 -8.51 26.53
CA ALA A 43 4.91 -7.64 25.41
C ALA A 43 5.42 -8.31 24.13
N ASP A 44 4.73 -9.36 23.72
CA ASP A 44 4.73 -9.78 22.33
C ASP A 44 4.05 -8.67 21.50
N SER A 45 4.72 -7.53 21.39
CA SER A 45 4.21 -6.38 20.65
C SER A 45 4.11 -6.82 19.20
N GLU A 46 2.91 -6.74 18.63
CA GLU A 46 2.70 -6.93 17.21
C GLU A 46 3.73 -6.08 16.45
N LYS A 47 4.35 -6.63 15.41
CA LYS A 47 5.40 -5.95 14.64
C LYS A 47 5.00 -5.89 13.18
N VAL A 48 5.33 -4.78 12.54
CA VAL A 48 5.49 -4.78 11.10
C VAL A 48 6.83 -5.47 10.81
N ILE A 49 6.78 -6.62 10.16
CA ILE A 49 7.96 -7.30 9.61
C ILE A 49 7.86 -7.17 8.09
N LEU A 50 8.73 -6.38 7.48
CA LEU A 50 8.73 -6.14 6.04
C LEU A 50 10.03 -6.66 5.42
N THR A 51 9.92 -7.66 4.56
CA THR A 51 11.00 -8.04 3.65
C THR A 51 10.83 -7.27 2.34
N SER A 52 11.83 -6.49 1.95
CA SER A 52 11.83 -5.75 0.70
C SER A 52 12.96 -6.25 -0.19
N ASP A 53 12.62 -6.78 -1.37
CA ASP A 53 13.60 -7.21 -2.37
C ASP A 53 13.70 -6.17 -3.49
N GLY A 54 14.90 -5.62 -3.70
CA GLY A 54 15.20 -4.77 -4.85
C GLY A 54 15.60 -5.61 -6.05
N GLY A 55 14.87 -5.49 -7.15
CA GLY A 55 15.18 -6.15 -8.41
C GLY A 55 16.44 -5.57 -9.08
N ASN A 56 16.95 -6.28 -10.07
CA ASN A 56 18.18 -5.87 -10.77
C ASN A 56 17.95 -4.70 -11.73
N GLN A 57 16.69 -4.36 -12.06
CA GLN A 57 16.32 -3.24 -12.92
C GLN A 57 15.58 -2.16 -12.12
N LEU A 58 15.76 -2.13 -10.79
CA LEU A 58 15.10 -1.20 -9.90
C LEU A 58 15.32 0.27 -10.32
N ASN A 59 14.23 1.03 -10.38
CA ASN A 59 14.18 2.48 -10.57
C ASN A 59 15.18 2.99 -11.65
N PRO A 60 15.02 2.56 -12.91
CA PRO A 60 16.01 2.85 -13.93
C PRO A 60 16.10 4.35 -14.22
N GLY A 61 17.33 4.85 -14.35
CA GLY A 61 17.60 6.20 -14.83
C GLY A 61 17.27 6.37 -16.31
N ALA A 62 17.40 7.59 -16.85
CA ALA A 62 17.18 7.86 -18.28
C ALA A 62 18.16 7.09 -19.20
N ASP A 63 19.31 6.65 -18.68
CA ASP A 63 20.27 5.81 -19.38
C ASP A 63 20.03 4.29 -19.16
N GLY A 64 18.92 3.94 -18.52
CA GLY A 64 18.54 2.56 -18.19
C GLY A 64 19.30 1.95 -17.03
N LYS A 65 20.20 2.69 -16.36
CA LYS A 65 20.95 2.15 -15.23
C LYS A 65 20.05 2.03 -13.99
N PRO A 66 20.09 0.89 -13.27
CA PRO A 66 19.33 0.73 -12.04
C PRO A 66 19.80 1.71 -10.96
N LEU A 67 18.86 2.31 -10.23
CA LEU A 67 19.11 3.24 -9.14
C LEU A 67 18.40 2.78 -7.87
N SER A 68 18.85 3.27 -6.71
CA SER A 68 18.10 3.09 -5.46
C SER A 68 16.74 3.78 -5.52
N VAL A 69 15.79 3.30 -4.72
CA VAL A 69 14.49 3.95 -4.53
C VAL A 69 14.27 4.26 -3.05
N VAL A 70 13.64 5.41 -2.77
CA VAL A 70 13.14 5.72 -1.43
C VAL A 70 11.74 5.16 -1.31
N MET A 71 11.49 4.44 -0.23
CA MET A 71 10.17 3.93 0.11
C MET A 71 9.69 4.56 1.42
N ARG A 72 8.39 4.77 1.54
CA ARG A 72 7.76 5.08 2.82
C ARG A 72 6.71 4.05 3.15
N VAL A 73 6.74 3.60 4.40
CA VAL A 73 5.79 2.67 4.98
C VAL A 73 4.93 3.43 5.98
N TYR A 74 3.63 3.35 5.82
CA TYR A 74 2.64 4.08 6.61
C TYR A 74 1.78 3.11 7.40
N GLN A 75 1.62 3.37 8.68
CA GLN A 75 0.60 2.75 9.51
C GLN A 75 -0.63 3.64 9.50
N LEU A 76 -1.77 3.08 9.10
CA LEU A 76 -2.98 3.84 8.81
C LEU A 76 -4.19 3.29 9.57
N THR A 77 -5.06 4.18 10.05
CA THR A 77 -6.40 3.80 10.56
C THR A 77 -7.42 3.59 9.44
N ASP A 78 -7.21 4.20 8.28
CA ASP A 78 -8.08 4.11 7.10
C ASP A 78 -7.27 4.26 5.80
N LEU A 79 -7.71 3.59 4.74
CA LEU A 79 -6.99 3.49 3.47
C LEU A 79 -7.40 4.54 2.42
N GLU A 80 -8.56 5.18 2.55
CA GLU A 80 -9.17 6.02 1.50
C GLU A 80 -8.23 7.14 1.02
N ARG A 81 -7.66 7.89 1.96
CA ARG A 81 -6.72 8.99 1.65
C ARG A 81 -5.43 8.51 1.02
N PHE A 82 -4.90 7.37 1.48
CA PHE A 82 -3.69 6.79 0.90
C PHE A 82 -3.95 6.29 -0.51
N ALA A 83 -5.10 5.64 -0.75
CA ALA A 83 -5.50 5.19 -2.08
C ALA A 83 -5.69 6.36 -3.05
N ALA A 84 -6.29 7.47 -2.60
CA ALA A 84 -6.57 8.64 -3.43
C ALA A 84 -5.38 9.56 -3.68
N SER A 85 -4.35 9.57 -2.82
CA SER A 85 -3.17 10.43 -2.98
C SER A 85 -2.31 10.03 -4.18
N ASP A 86 -1.88 11.00 -4.98
CA ASP A 86 -0.78 10.84 -5.93
C ASP A 86 0.57 10.81 -5.20
N ALA A 87 1.63 10.43 -5.93
CA ALA A 87 2.95 10.24 -5.34
C ALA A 87 3.60 11.57 -4.93
N ASP A 88 3.50 12.62 -5.77
CA ASP A 88 4.02 13.95 -5.48
C ASP A 88 3.44 14.51 -4.17
N THR A 89 2.11 14.46 -4.01
CA THR A 89 1.43 14.94 -2.80
C THR A 89 1.87 14.15 -1.57
N LEU A 90 1.99 12.83 -1.69
CA LEU A 90 2.38 11.95 -0.60
C LEU A 90 3.89 12.07 -0.26
N TRP A 91 4.71 12.45 -1.23
CA TRP A 91 6.12 12.73 -1.07
C TRP A 91 6.35 14.07 -0.36
N GLU A 92 5.69 15.13 -0.80
CA GLU A 92 5.90 16.50 -0.29
C GLU A 92 5.29 16.72 1.09
N ALA A 93 4.07 16.22 1.33
CA ALA A 93 3.31 16.53 2.54
C ALA A 93 2.45 15.35 3.04
N PRO A 94 3.05 14.22 3.44
CA PRO A 94 2.33 13.01 3.82
C PRO A 94 1.36 13.23 4.99
N GLU A 95 1.72 14.03 6.00
CA GLU A 95 0.85 14.33 7.14
C GLU A 95 -0.40 15.10 6.73
N LYS A 96 -0.27 16.00 5.74
CA LYS A 96 -1.41 16.75 5.21
C LYS A 96 -2.28 15.88 4.31
N ALA A 97 -1.66 15.05 3.47
CA ALA A 97 -2.34 14.15 2.55
C ALA A 97 -3.19 13.11 3.30
N LEU A 98 -2.57 12.46 4.29
CA LEU A 98 -3.18 11.38 5.08
C LEU A 98 -3.98 11.92 6.28
N GLY A 99 -3.63 13.09 6.81
CA GLY A 99 -4.36 13.73 7.88
C GLY A 99 -4.50 12.85 9.11
N ASN A 100 -5.73 12.72 9.62
CA ASN A 100 -6.03 11.92 10.80
C ASN A 100 -5.98 10.40 10.55
N THR A 101 -5.76 9.94 9.32
CA THR A 101 -5.62 8.50 9.05
C THR A 101 -4.20 8.00 9.29
N LEU A 102 -3.21 8.88 9.33
CA LEU A 102 -1.81 8.55 9.60
C LEU A 102 -1.58 8.30 11.09
N ILE A 103 -1.00 7.16 11.43
CA ILE A 103 -0.53 6.82 12.77
C ILE A 103 0.98 6.99 12.88
N ASP A 104 1.69 6.43 11.90
CA ASP A 104 3.15 6.41 11.88
C ASP A 104 3.65 6.31 10.43
N ALA A 105 4.84 6.85 10.18
CA ALA A 105 5.50 6.81 8.87
C ALA A 105 6.99 6.50 9.03
N ARG A 106 7.48 5.57 8.22
CA ARG A 106 8.90 5.18 8.21
C ARG A 106 9.45 5.23 6.79
N GLU A 107 10.59 5.91 6.63
CA GLU A 107 11.32 5.96 5.37
C GLU A 107 12.41 4.88 5.32
N LEU A 108 12.53 4.22 4.18
CA LEU A 108 13.49 3.16 3.88
C LEU A 108 14.15 3.45 2.53
N THR A 109 15.40 3.04 2.35
CA THR A 109 16.07 3.09 1.04
C THR A 109 16.34 1.66 0.56
N LEU A 110 15.90 1.34 -0.65
CA LEU A 110 16.09 0.03 -1.26
C LEU A 110 17.10 0.12 -2.41
N LEU A 111 18.06 -0.80 -2.43
CA LEU A 111 19.15 -0.84 -3.40
C LEU A 111 18.87 -1.90 -4.48
N PRO A 112 19.32 -1.68 -5.75
CA PRO A 112 19.17 -2.68 -6.80
C PRO A 112 19.86 -4.01 -6.46
N GLY A 113 19.17 -5.12 -6.69
CA GLY A 113 19.68 -6.48 -6.45
C GLY A 113 19.85 -6.87 -4.97
N ILE A 114 19.44 -6.03 -4.03
CA ILE A 114 19.59 -6.27 -2.59
C ILE A 114 18.23 -6.44 -1.92
N GLY A 115 18.11 -7.48 -1.11
CA GLY A 115 17.00 -7.67 -0.19
C GLY A 115 17.33 -7.21 1.23
N GLN A 116 16.35 -6.65 1.93
CA GLN A 116 16.47 -6.25 3.33
C GLN A 116 15.23 -6.64 4.15
N ILE A 117 15.41 -6.77 5.46
CA ILE A 117 14.35 -7.08 6.41
C ILE A 117 14.34 -6.00 7.47
N ASP A 118 13.23 -5.29 7.57
CA ASP A 118 13.00 -4.27 8.58
C ASP A 118 11.88 -4.71 9.52
N GLN A 119 12.04 -4.39 10.81
CA GLN A 119 11.05 -4.73 11.84
C GLN A 119 10.87 -3.58 12.82
N TRP A 120 9.62 -3.23 13.11
CA TRP A 120 9.28 -2.20 14.10
C TRP A 120 7.87 -2.43 14.68
N PRO A 121 7.51 -1.79 15.80
CA PRO A 121 6.21 -1.98 16.42
C PRO A 121 5.04 -1.63 15.50
N LEU A 122 4.04 -2.52 15.45
CA LEU A 122 2.73 -2.26 14.86
C LEU A 122 1.87 -1.58 15.93
N ALA A 123 1.39 -0.37 15.67
CA ALA A 123 0.50 0.30 16.58
C ALA A 123 -0.86 -0.43 16.66
N GLN A 124 -1.43 -0.50 17.85
CA GLN A 124 -2.66 -1.24 18.10
C GLN A 124 -3.86 -0.71 17.29
N SER A 125 -3.87 0.59 16.98
CA SER A 125 -4.91 1.23 16.16
C SER A 125 -4.70 1.08 14.65
N THR A 126 -3.59 0.50 14.20
CA THR A 126 -3.29 0.31 12.78
C THR A 126 -4.26 -0.69 12.18
N ARG A 127 -4.94 -0.29 11.10
CA ARG A 127 -5.83 -1.15 10.32
C ARG A 127 -5.21 -1.52 8.98
N TYR A 128 -4.36 -0.66 8.44
CA TYR A 128 -3.66 -0.88 7.18
C TYR A 128 -2.19 -0.51 7.28
N VAL A 129 -1.36 -1.26 6.56
CA VAL A 129 0.04 -0.91 6.30
C VAL A 129 0.17 -0.57 4.82
N GLY A 130 0.35 0.71 4.51
CA GLY A 130 0.61 1.19 3.14
C GLY A 130 2.11 1.24 2.86
N VAL A 131 2.54 0.83 1.67
CA VAL A 131 3.93 0.95 1.22
C VAL A 131 3.93 1.70 -0.11
N ALA A 132 4.66 2.81 -0.18
CA ALA A 132 4.87 3.59 -1.38
C ALA A 132 6.36 3.63 -1.73
N ALA A 133 6.70 3.39 -3.00
CA ALA A 133 8.03 3.56 -3.57
C ALA A 133 8.01 4.79 -4.49
N PHE A 134 8.87 5.76 -4.22
CA PHE A 134 8.92 7.02 -4.97
C PHE A 134 9.95 6.89 -6.09
N PHE A 135 9.47 6.49 -7.25
CA PHE A 135 10.28 6.29 -8.44
C PHE A 135 10.67 7.61 -9.08
N ARG A 136 11.74 7.58 -9.89
CA ARG A 136 12.18 8.76 -10.65
C ARG A 136 11.27 9.06 -11.84
N ASP A 137 10.71 8.01 -12.42
CA ASP A 137 9.73 8.08 -13.50
C ASP A 137 8.49 7.29 -13.07
N GLU A 138 7.36 7.98 -13.02
CA GLU A 138 6.10 7.42 -12.56
C GLU A 138 5.13 7.11 -13.71
N GLN A 139 5.56 7.30 -14.96
CA GLN A 139 4.74 6.93 -16.11
C GLN A 139 4.43 5.44 -16.07
N ASP A 140 3.13 5.13 -16.01
CA ASP A 140 2.58 3.76 -15.88
C ASP A 140 3.12 2.97 -14.67
N ALA A 141 3.68 3.67 -13.66
CA ALA A 141 4.25 3.04 -12.48
C ALA A 141 3.18 2.50 -11.54
N ARG A 142 3.40 1.30 -11.03
CA ARG A 142 2.67 0.81 -9.85
C ARG A 142 3.53 1.11 -8.63
N TRP A 143 3.28 2.25 -8.01
CA TRP A 143 4.17 2.82 -7.00
C TRP A 143 3.73 2.56 -5.55
N LYS A 144 2.54 2.00 -5.31
CA LYS A 144 2.06 1.66 -3.96
C LYS A 144 1.26 0.37 -3.87
N VAL A 145 1.35 -0.27 -2.71
CA VAL A 145 0.54 -1.42 -2.26
C VAL A 145 0.06 -1.15 -0.84
N ALA A 146 -0.99 -1.85 -0.40
CA ALA A 146 -1.37 -1.83 1.02
C ALA A 146 -1.79 -3.21 1.51
N PHE A 147 -1.66 -3.44 2.80
CA PHE A 147 -1.97 -4.70 3.46
C PHE A 147 -2.89 -4.47 4.65
N ASP A 148 -3.75 -5.45 4.91
CA ASP A 148 -4.53 -5.48 6.14
C ASP A 148 -3.61 -5.77 7.34
N ALA A 149 -3.68 -4.92 8.37
CA ALA A 149 -2.82 -5.04 9.54
C ALA A 149 -3.10 -6.31 10.35
N ASP A 150 -4.33 -6.85 10.30
CA ASP A 150 -4.69 -8.09 11.00
C ASP A 150 -3.85 -9.28 10.51
N SER A 151 -3.39 -9.26 9.25
CA SER A 151 -2.50 -10.31 8.72
C SER A 151 -1.10 -10.33 9.37
N LEU A 152 -0.74 -9.27 10.11
CA LEU A 152 0.51 -9.16 10.86
C LEU A 152 0.34 -9.38 12.36
N ARG A 153 -0.91 -9.50 12.82
CA ARG A 153 -1.22 -9.82 14.20
C ARG A 153 -1.13 -11.34 14.37
N LYS A 154 -0.60 -11.77 15.50
CA LYS A 154 -0.48 -13.22 15.77
C LYS A 154 -1.85 -13.77 16.14
N ASP A 155 -2.28 -14.80 15.42
CA ASP A 155 -3.38 -15.66 15.86
C ASP A 155 -2.88 -16.64 16.94
N GLY A 156 -2.56 -16.10 18.13
CA GLY A 156 -2.20 -16.87 19.32
C GLY A 156 -0.71 -17.06 19.59
N ILE A 157 -0.42 -17.66 20.75
CA ILE A 157 0.91 -17.72 21.39
C ILE A 157 1.94 -18.55 20.58
N TRP A 158 1.51 -19.34 19.60
CA TRP A 158 2.34 -20.35 18.94
C TRP A 158 2.79 -20.00 17.52
N PHE A 159 2.23 -18.96 16.89
CA PHE A 159 2.52 -18.61 15.50
C PHE A 159 3.08 -17.19 15.43
N SER A 160 4.31 -17.02 14.94
CA SER A 160 4.79 -15.72 14.47
C SER A 160 4.14 -15.40 13.14
N SER A 161 3.70 -14.16 12.92
CA SER A 161 3.33 -13.69 11.59
C SER A 161 4.54 -13.83 10.65
N ASP A 162 4.37 -14.43 9.47
CA ASP A 162 5.44 -14.56 8.46
C ASP A 162 5.89 -13.20 7.87
N GLY A 163 5.22 -12.11 8.25
CA GLY A 163 5.50 -10.75 7.80
C GLY A 163 5.07 -10.50 6.36
N LEU A 164 5.26 -9.27 5.90
CA LEU A 164 5.06 -8.86 4.52
C LEU A 164 6.31 -9.13 3.69
N ARG A 165 6.14 -9.40 2.40
CA ARG A 165 7.25 -9.41 1.44
C ARG A 165 6.84 -8.71 0.17
N ILE A 166 7.67 -7.79 -0.28
CA ILE A 166 7.49 -7.09 -1.54
C ILE A 166 8.71 -7.29 -2.43
N LEU A 167 8.47 -7.24 -3.73
CA LEU A 167 9.49 -7.06 -4.76
C LEU A 167 9.28 -5.67 -5.36
N VAL A 168 10.36 -4.90 -5.47
CA VAL A 168 10.37 -3.64 -6.19
C VAL A 168 11.34 -3.78 -7.36
N ASP A 169 10.85 -3.69 -8.59
CA ASP A 169 11.68 -3.80 -9.80
C ASP A 169 11.11 -2.91 -10.90
N ASN A 170 11.98 -2.37 -11.77
CA ASN A 170 11.63 -1.27 -12.67
C ASN A 170 10.93 -0.13 -11.89
N THR A 171 9.67 0.16 -12.22
CA THR A 171 8.82 1.16 -11.57
C THR A 171 7.56 0.51 -10.96
N GLU A 172 7.67 -0.74 -10.53
CA GLU A 172 6.58 -1.50 -9.92
C GLU A 172 6.93 -2.06 -8.54
N ILE A 173 6.00 -1.91 -7.59
CA ILE A 173 5.95 -2.65 -6.34
C ILE A 173 4.94 -3.80 -6.42
N THR A 174 5.39 -5.00 -6.10
CA THR A 174 4.57 -6.23 -6.10
C THR A 174 4.57 -6.86 -4.72
N ALA A 175 3.38 -7.16 -4.20
CA ALA A 175 3.21 -8.01 -3.02
C ALA A 175 3.56 -9.48 -3.35
N VAL A 176 4.68 -9.96 -2.82
CA VAL A 176 5.10 -11.37 -2.92
C VAL A 176 4.49 -12.20 -1.79
N ARG A 177 4.36 -11.62 -0.59
CA ARG A 177 3.67 -12.20 0.57
C ARG A 177 2.80 -11.14 1.22
N GLY A 178 1.57 -11.53 1.54
CA GLY A 178 0.48 -10.62 1.92
C GLY A 178 -0.46 -10.34 0.75
N MET A 179 -1.70 -9.96 1.05
CA MET A 179 -2.69 -9.60 0.04
C MET A 179 -2.66 -8.08 -0.16
N ASP A 180 -2.39 -7.62 -1.39
CA ASP A 180 -2.55 -6.20 -1.74
C ASP A 180 -4.05 -5.86 -1.74
N VAL A 181 -4.48 -5.04 -0.79
CA VAL A 181 -5.88 -4.62 -0.64
C VAL A 181 -6.23 -3.41 -1.51
N LEU A 182 -5.25 -2.73 -2.12
CA LEU A 182 -5.51 -1.67 -3.10
C LEU A 182 -5.89 -2.26 -4.45
N ASN A 183 -5.12 -3.25 -4.90
CA ASN A 183 -5.29 -3.88 -6.20
C ASN A 183 -5.61 -5.36 -5.99
N LYS A 184 -6.85 -5.65 -5.57
CA LYS A 184 -7.31 -7.01 -5.39
C LYS A 184 -7.20 -7.75 -6.74
N PRO A 185 -6.54 -8.92 -6.81
CA PRO A 185 -6.47 -9.69 -8.05
C PRO A 185 -7.89 -9.99 -8.56
N PRO A 186 -8.13 -9.96 -9.88
CA PRO A 186 -9.46 -10.20 -10.44
C PRO A 186 -10.02 -11.53 -9.93
N THR A 187 -11.29 -11.53 -9.50
CA THR A 187 -11.92 -12.74 -8.96
C THR A 187 -11.98 -13.84 -10.02
N ALA A 188 -12.07 -15.10 -9.58
CA ALA A 188 -12.22 -16.24 -10.49
C ALA A 188 -13.40 -16.05 -11.46
N ASP A 189 -14.48 -15.40 -11.01
CA ASP A 189 -15.63 -15.06 -11.84
C ASP A 189 -15.31 -13.98 -12.89
N GLN A 190 -14.50 -12.98 -12.54
CA GLN A 190 -14.03 -11.96 -13.49
C GLN A 190 -13.05 -12.55 -14.51
N LEU A 191 -12.19 -13.48 -14.10
CA LEU A 191 -11.31 -14.23 -15.01
C LEU A 191 -12.12 -15.17 -15.92
N ALA A 192 -13.18 -15.78 -15.38
CA ALA A 192 -14.10 -16.61 -16.16
C ALA A 192 -14.88 -15.75 -17.18
N ALA A 193 -15.37 -14.57 -16.78
CA ALA A 193 -16.04 -13.63 -17.66
C ALA A 193 -15.12 -13.08 -18.76
N ALA A 194 -13.87 -12.73 -18.43
CA ALA A 194 -12.87 -12.29 -19.40
C ALA A 194 -12.51 -13.40 -20.40
N ARG A 195 -12.34 -14.64 -19.93
CA ARG A 195 -12.16 -15.81 -20.82
C ARG A 195 -13.37 -16.04 -21.70
N GLN A 196 -14.59 -15.93 -21.17
CA GLN A 196 -15.82 -16.06 -21.95
C GLN A 196 -15.94 -14.99 -23.02
N GLN A 197 -15.53 -13.75 -22.75
CA GLN A 197 -15.47 -12.66 -23.74
C GLN A 197 -14.41 -12.91 -24.81
N GLN A 198 -13.25 -13.48 -24.46
CA GLN A 198 -12.21 -13.86 -25.42
C GLN A 198 -12.58 -15.06 -26.29
N LEU A 199 -13.44 -15.95 -25.78
CA LEU A 199 -13.97 -17.11 -26.52
C LEU A 199 -15.17 -16.76 -27.41
N GLN A 200 -15.71 -15.54 -27.32
CA GLN A 200 -16.69 -15.07 -28.29
C GLN A 200 -15.97 -14.82 -29.62
N PRO A 201 -16.33 -15.53 -30.71
CA PRO A 201 -15.80 -15.20 -32.02
C PRO A 201 -16.15 -13.73 -32.31
N PRO A 202 -15.28 -12.99 -33.06
CA PRO A 202 -15.59 -11.61 -33.43
C PRO A 202 -17.01 -11.58 -33.97
N THR A 203 -17.84 -10.71 -33.38
CA THR A 203 -19.24 -10.59 -33.77
C THR A 203 -19.28 -10.40 -35.27
N ALA A 204 -19.88 -11.36 -36.00
CA ALA A 204 -19.96 -11.26 -37.45
C ALA A 204 -20.62 -9.91 -37.77
N PRO A 205 -20.02 -9.09 -38.64
CA PRO A 205 -20.53 -7.76 -38.92
C PRO A 205 -22.00 -7.87 -39.32
N THR A 206 -22.83 -7.07 -38.66
CA THR A 206 -24.27 -7.08 -38.92
C THR A 206 -24.52 -6.63 -40.35
N LEU A 207 -25.71 -6.92 -40.90
CA LEU A 207 -26.06 -6.47 -42.25
C LEU A 207 -25.96 -4.93 -42.37
N GLY A 208 -26.18 -4.20 -41.27
CA GLY A 208 -25.98 -2.75 -41.18
C GLY A 208 -24.51 -2.36 -41.33
N ASP A 209 -23.61 -3.03 -40.62
CA ASP A 209 -22.17 -2.77 -40.68
C ASP A 209 -21.62 -3.03 -42.09
N LYS A 210 -22.06 -4.11 -42.74
CA LYS A 210 -21.66 -4.45 -44.12
C LYS A 210 -22.13 -3.45 -45.16
N VAL A 211 -23.32 -2.87 -44.97
CA VAL A 211 -23.85 -1.84 -45.87
C VAL A 211 -23.09 -0.53 -45.66
N GLN A 212 -22.74 -0.20 -44.42
CA GLN A 212 -21.97 0.99 -44.11
C GLN A 212 -20.57 0.91 -44.72
N ASP A 213 -19.86 -0.21 -44.55
CA ASP A 213 -18.54 -0.43 -45.14
C ASP A 213 -18.59 -0.40 -46.68
N ALA A 214 -19.59 -1.05 -47.29
CA ALA A 214 -19.76 -1.02 -48.75
C ALA A 214 -20.09 0.38 -49.30
N VAL A 215 -20.75 1.24 -48.51
CA VAL A 215 -21.01 2.64 -48.88
C VAL A 215 -19.75 3.49 -48.73
N VAL A 216 -18.92 3.24 -47.70
CA VAL A 216 -17.65 3.92 -47.48
C VAL A 216 -16.64 3.58 -48.58
N ASP A 217 -16.50 2.30 -48.94
CA ASP A 217 -15.61 1.86 -50.03
C ASP A 217 -16.06 2.45 -51.37
N LYS A 218 -17.36 2.41 -51.67
CA LYS A 218 -17.90 2.99 -52.91
C LYS A 218 -17.75 4.53 -52.97
N ALA A 219 -17.80 5.21 -51.82
CA ALA A 219 -17.55 6.64 -51.75
C ALA A 219 -16.07 6.98 -51.95
N ALA A 220 -15.16 6.15 -51.41
CA ALA A 220 -13.72 6.29 -51.61
C ALA A 220 -13.32 6.08 -53.08
N ASP A 221 -13.88 5.08 -53.75
CA ASP A 221 -13.61 4.79 -55.16
C ASP A 221 -14.12 5.91 -56.09
N ALA A 222 -15.34 6.41 -55.84
CA ALA A 222 -15.91 7.51 -56.62
C ALA A 222 -15.13 8.82 -56.42
N ALA A 223 -14.61 9.07 -55.22
CA ALA A 223 -13.73 10.20 -54.96
C ALA A 223 -12.39 10.05 -55.69
N GLY A 224 -11.79 8.85 -55.68
CA GLY A 224 -10.54 8.56 -56.38
C GLY A 224 -10.61 8.77 -57.90
N GLU A 225 -11.69 8.31 -58.55
CA GLU A 225 -11.88 8.49 -60.00
C GLU A 225 -12.07 9.96 -60.39
N SER A 226 -12.74 10.75 -59.53
CA SER A 226 -12.95 12.19 -59.78
C SER A 226 -11.65 13.00 -59.66
N VAL A 227 -10.78 12.63 -58.71
CA VAL A 227 -9.47 13.25 -58.52
C VAL A 227 -8.53 12.90 -59.67
N GLY A 228 -8.51 11.64 -60.13
CA GLY A 228 -7.69 11.23 -61.28
C GLY A 228 -8.03 12.02 -62.56
N LYS A 229 -9.32 12.15 -62.89
CA LYS A 229 -9.75 12.92 -64.07
C LYS A 229 -9.44 14.42 -63.99
N ALA A 230 -9.54 15.02 -62.80
CA ALA A 230 -9.20 16.43 -62.61
C ALA A 230 -7.70 16.67 -62.80
N MET A 231 -6.85 15.77 -62.29
CA MET A 231 -5.39 15.87 -62.42
C MET A 231 -4.94 15.65 -63.87
N ASP A 232 -5.49 14.67 -64.58
CA ASP A 232 -5.18 14.40 -65.98
C ASP A 232 -5.57 15.57 -66.90
N SER A 233 -6.73 16.19 -66.64
CA SER A 233 -7.18 17.36 -67.42
C SER A 233 -6.28 18.59 -67.19
N THR A 234 -5.79 18.78 -65.97
CA THR A 234 -4.89 19.89 -65.62
C THR A 234 -3.52 19.68 -66.27
N PHE A 235 -3.00 18.45 -66.24
CA PHE A 235 -1.70 18.12 -66.84
C PHE A 235 -1.73 18.29 -68.36
N ASN A 236 -2.76 17.79 -69.04
CA ASN A 236 -2.88 17.96 -70.50
C ASN A 236 -3.04 19.45 -70.89
N SER A 237 -3.78 20.24 -70.09
CA SER A 237 -3.92 21.69 -70.36
C SER A 237 -2.61 22.46 -70.20
N LEU A 238 -1.73 22.03 -69.29
CA LEU A 238 -0.43 22.66 -69.07
C LEU A 238 0.60 22.28 -70.15
N VAL A 239 0.54 21.05 -70.65
CA VAL A 239 1.41 20.57 -71.75
C VAL A 239 1.08 21.28 -73.07
N ASP A 240 -0.20 21.53 -73.35
CA ASP A 240 -0.62 22.23 -74.56
C ASP A 240 -0.32 23.74 -74.51
N SER A 241 -0.11 24.33 -73.32
CA SER A 241 0.18 25.76 -73.16
C SER A 241 1.67 26.13 -73.30
N VAL A 242 2.57 25.16 -73.51
CA VAL A 242 4.05 25.36 -73.61
C VAL A 242 4.57 25.21 -75.05
N LYS A 243 3.69 25.21 -76.06
CA LYS A 243 4.05 25.15 -77.48
C LYS A 243 3.69 26.45 -78.20
#